data_AF-A0A6L7WGB1-F1
#
_entry.id   AF-A0A6L7WGB1-F1
#
_cell.length_a   1.000
_cell.length_b   1.000
_cell.length_c   1.000
_cell.angle_alpha   90.00
_cell.angle_beta   90.00
_cell.angle_gamma   90.00
#
_symmetry.space_group_name_H-M   'P 1'
#
loop_
_entity.id
_entity.type
_entity.pdbx_description
1 polymer ?
#
loop_
_entity_poly.entity_id
_entity_poly.type
_entity_poly.pdbx_seq_one_letter_code
_entity_poly.pdbx_strand_id
1 'polypeptide(L)'
;EWTMAAHSFGAALQNLLLEASARGLGAYWMAAPLYAQDAVREVLDLPDGWRPQALVALGRPSADYQPFDRPAPDVGGSLIRR
;
A
#
# COMPACT_ATOMS: atom_id res chain seq x y z
N GLU A 1 -22.02 0.39 -3.02
CA GLU A 1 -20.95 1.40 -3.20
C GLU A 1 -19.56 0.98 -2.68
N TRP A 2 -19.47 -0.08 -1.84
CA TRP A 2 -18.20 -0.61 -1.33
C TRP A 2 -17.12 -0.88 -2.39
N THR A 3 -17.49 -1.47 -3.53
CA THR A 3 -16.55 -1.77 -4.62
C THR A 3 -15.83 -0.53 -5.14
N MET A 4 -16.55 0.58 -5.32
CA MET A 4 -15.93 1.84 -5.75
C MET A 4 -15.04 2.42 -4.66
N ALA A 5 -15.47 2.37 -3.40
CA ALA A 5 -14.65 2.82 -2.28
C ALA A 5 -13.33 2.04 -2.17
N ALA A 6 -13.35 0.73 -2.41
CA ALA A 6 -12.15 -0.11 -2.43
C ALA A 6 -11.21 0.27 -3.58
N HIS A 7 -11.74 0.58 -4.78
CA HIS A 7 -10.93 1.09 -5.89
C HIS A 7 -10.30 2.43 -5.57
N SER A 8 -11.07 3.39 -5.04
CA SER A 8 -10.56 4.70 -4.63
C SER A 8 -9.49 4.58 -3.54
N PHE A 9 -9.71 3.70 -2.55
CA PHE A 9 -8.72 3.42 -1.52
C PHE A 9 -7.42 2.85 -2.11
N GLY A 10 -7.52 1.86 -3.01
CA GLY A 10 -6.36 1.27 -3.68
C GLY A 10 -5.55 2.30 -4.46
N ALA A 11 -6.21 3.17 -5.22
CA ALA A 11 -5.56 4.26 -5.95
C ALA A 11 -4.87 5.26 -5.00
N ALA A 12 -5.54 5.65 -3.91
CA ALA A 12 -4.96 6.55 -2.90
C ALA A 12 -3.73 5.93 -2.21
N LEU A 13 -3.80 4.65 -1.86
CA LEU A 13 -2.70 3.91 -1.27
C LEU A 13 -1.50 3.84 -2.22
N GLN A 14 -1.74 3.54 -3.51
CA GLN A 14 -0.68 3.55 -4.52
C GLN A 14 -0.02 4.93 -4.63
N ASN A 15 -0.81 6.01 -4.69
CA ASN A 15 -0.28 7.37 -4.76
C ASN A 15 0.61 7.71 -3.55
N LEU A 16 0.20 7.30 -2.35
CA LEU A 16 1.01 7.46 -1.14
C LEU A 16 2.37 6.74 -1.25
N LEU A 17 2.39 5.51 -1.78
CA LEU A 17 3.62 4.75 -1.97
C LEU A 17 4.53 5.36 -3.06
N LEU A 18 3.95 5.87 -4.15
CA LEU A 18 4.68 6.56 -5.21
C LEU A 18 5.32 7.86 -4.69
N GLU A 19 4.56 8.66 -3.94
CA GLU A 19 5.07 9.89 -3.32
C GLU A 19 6.17 9.62 -2.30
N ALA A 20 6.02 8.57 -1.47
CA ALA A 20 7.06 8.16 -0.54
C ALA A 20 8.38 7.85 -1.30
N SER A 21 8.28 7.05 -2.36
CA SER A 21 9.42 6.72 -3.23
C SER A 21 10.04 7.96 -3.88
N ALA A 22 9.22 8.84 -4.45
CA ALA A 22 9.68 10.08 -5.08
C ALA A 22 10.42 11.01 -4.12
N ARG A 23 10.10 10.93 -2.81
CA ARG A 23 10.74 11.68 -1.73
C ARG A 23 11.94 10.95 -1.09
N GLY A 24 12.34 9.81 -1.63
CA GLY A 24 13.44 8.99 -1.12
C GLY A 24 13.12 8.27 0.21
N LEU A 25 11.82 8.11 0.53
CA LEU A 25 11.38 7.32 1.67
C LEU A 25 11.17 5.86 1.27
N GLY A 26 11.48 4.95 2.19
CA GLY A 26 11.03 3.58 2.15
C GLY A 26 9.58 3.49 2.65
N ALA A 27 8.79 2.63 2.03
CA ALA A 27 7.42 2.34 2.42
C ALA A 27 7.17 0.83 2.43
N TYR A 28 6.50 0.34 3.49
CA TYR A 28 6.12 -1.06 3.62
C TYR A 28 4.62 -1.16 3.94
N TRP A 29 3.87 -1.71 2.98
CA TRP A 29 2.44 -1.96 3.14
C TRP A 29 2.19 -3.33 3.75
N MET A 30 1.48 -3.34 4.87
CA MET A 30 0.96 -4.52 5.55
C MET A 30 -0.55 -4.65 5.35
N ALA A 31 -0.97 -5.84 4.90
CA ALA A 31 -2.38 -6.20 4.72
C ALA A 31 -3.07 -6.68 6.01
N ALA A 32 -2.34 -6.78 7.13
CA ALA A 32 -2.85 -7.27 8.42
C ALA A 32 -4.18 -6.63 8.87
N PRO A 33 -4.45 -5.32 8.65
CA PRO A 33 -5.74 -4.74 9.02
C PRO A 33 -6.94 -5.42 8.37
N LEU A 34 -6.82 -5.98 7.16
CA LEU A 34 -7.91 -6.69 6.50
C LEU A 34 -8.37 -7.93 7.28
N TYR A 35 -7.49 -8.54 8.07
CA TYR A 35 -7.77 -9.76 8.85
C TYR A 35 -7.99 -9.48 10.34
N ALA A 36 -7.36 -8.44 10.88
CA ALA A 36 -7.36 -8.12 12.30
C ALA A 36 -8.11 -6.80 12.60
N GLN A 37 -9.33 -6.65 12.06
CA GLN A 37 -10.10 -5.40 12.13
C GLN A 37 -10.38 -4.94 13.58
N ASP A 38 -10.74 -5.87 14.47
CA ASP A 38 -11.04 -5.56 15.88
C ASP A 38 -9.79 -5.10 16.61
N ALA A 39 -8.71 -5.88 16.53
CA ALA A 39 -7.44 -5.56 17.17
C ALA A 39 -6.86 -4.22 16.69
N VAL A 40 -6.95 -3.92 15.40
CA VAL A 40 -6.48 -2.64 14.85
C VAL A 40 -7.36 -1.48 15.33
N ARG A 41 -8.68 -1.64 15.41
CA ARG A 41 -9.56 -0.61 15.97
C ARG A 41 -9.27 -0.35 17.44
N GLU A 42 -9.07 -1.40 18.23
CA GLU A 42 -8.74 -1.31 19.65
C GLU A 42 -7.39 -0.60 19.87
N VAL A 43 -6.32 -1.07 19.22
CA VAL A 43 -4.96 -0.54 19.41
C VAL A 43 -4.84 0.92 18.96
N LEU A 44 -5.57 1.32 17.92
CA LEU A 44 -5.52 2.67 17.37
C LEU A 44 -6.68 3.57 17.86
N ASP A 45 -7.51 3.09 18.79
CA ASP A 45 -8.69 3.80 19.32
C ASP A 45 -9.58 4.38 18.19
N LEU A 46 -9.86 3.56 17.18
CA LEU A 46 -10.63 3.98 16.01
C LEU A 46 -12.14 3.97 16.29
N PRO A 47 -12.92 4.92 15.74
CA PRO A 47 -14.35 4.96 15.99
C PRO A 47 -15.09 3.73 15.49
N ASP A 48 -16.22 3.44 16.12
CA ASP A 48 -17.12 2.38 15.69
C ASP A 48 -17.58 2.58 14.24
N GLY A 49 -17.64 1.47 13.49
CA GLY A 49 -18.00 1.47 12.07
C GLY A 49 -16.84 1.77 11.11
N TRP A 50 -15.67 2.19 11.61
CA TRP A 50 -14.47 2.30 10.76
C TRP A 50 -13.98 0.92 10.34
N ARG A 51 -13.51 0.82 9.10
CA ARG A 51 -12.99 -0.43 8.52
C ARG A 51 -11.53 -0.25 8.10
N PRO A 52 -10.54 -0.48 8.98
CA PRO A 52 -9.13 -0.42 8.62
C PRO A 52 -8.79 -1.18 7.33
N GLN A 53 -8.13 -0.55 6.37
CA GLN A 53 -7.85 -1.18 5.07
C GLN A 53 -6.37 -1.50 4.84
N ALA A 54 -5.46 -0.68 5.38
CA ALA A 54 -4.02 -0.88 5.25
C ALA A 54 -3.28 -0.27 6.43
N LEU A 55 -2.11 -0.82 6.74
CA LEU A 55 -1.12 -0.19 7.60
C LEU A 55 0.14 0.00 6.74
N VAL A 56 0.70 1.21 6.75
CA VAL A 56 1.89 1.55 5.96
C VAL A 56 2.95 2.08 6.90
N ALA A 57 4.06 1.36 7.01
CA ALA A 57 5.25 1.88 7.68
C ALA A 57 6.03 2.75 6.68
N LEU A 58 6.40 3.96 7.11
CA LEU A 58 7.19 4.92 6.35
C LEU A 58 8.46 5.27 7.10
N GLY A 59 9.57 5.42 6.38
CA GLY A 59 10.84 5.76 6.98
C GLY A 59 11.93 6.03 5.97
N ARG A 60 13.15 6.28 6.46
CA ARG A 60 14.34 6.34 5.60
C ARG A 60 14.91 4.93 5.46
N PRO A 61 15.29 4.49 4.24
CA PRO A 61 16.02 3.25 4.08
C PRO A 61 17.29 3.24 4.92
N SER A 62 17.67 2.09 5.46
CA SER A 62 18.96 1.91 6.11
C SER A 62 20.10 2.07 5.11
N ALA A 63 21.31 2.40 5.58
CA ALA A 63 22.45 2.63 4.70
C ALA A 63 22.88 1.38 3.89
N ASP A 64 22.54 0.19 4.41
CA ASP A 64 22.80 -1.11 3.80
C ASP A 64 21.63 -1.63 2.95
N TYR A 65 20.52 -0.89 2.85
CA TYR A 65 19.38 -1.29 2.04
C TYR A 65 19.78 -1.43 0.57
N GLN A 66 19.54 -2.62 0.01
CA GLN A 66 19.67 -2.89 -1.41
C GLN A 66 18.28 -3.15 -2.00
N PRO A 67 17.85 -2.37 -3.01
CA PRO A 67 16.61 -2.66 -3.71
C PRO A 67 16.65 -4.06 -4.34
N PHE A 68 15.52 -4.76 -4.30
CA PHE A 68 15.38 -6.00 -5.05
C PHE A 68 15.43 -5.70 -6.55
N ASP A 69 16.30 -6.41 -7.28
CA ASP A 69 16.37 -6.33 -8.74
C ASP A 69 15.11 -6.97 -9.33
N ARG A 70 14.12 -6.12 -9.62
CA ARG A 70 12.82 -6.55 -10.13
C ARG A 70 12.93 -6.80 -11.63
N PRO A 71 12.67 -8.02 -12.11
CA PRO A 71 12.63 -8.31 -13.54
C PRO A 71 11.66 -7.37 -14.25
N ALA A 72 11.99 -6.97 -15.48
CA ALA A 72 11.07 -6.20 -16.31
C ALA A 72 9.75 -6.99 -16.46
N PRO A 73 8.59 -6.32 -16.34
CA PRO A 73 7.32 -6.99 -16.53
C PRO A 73 7.21 -7.52 -17.97
N ASP A 74 6.78 -8.77 -18.13
CA ASP A 74 6.43 -9.30 -19.45
C ASP A 74 5.11 -8.68 -19.91
N VAL A 75 5.23 -7.75 -20.85
CA VAL A 75 4.10 -7.02 -21.42
C VAL A 75 3.64 -7.61 -22.77
N GLY A 76 4.28 -8.67 -23.26
CA GLY A 76 4.09 -9.19 -24.63
C GLY A 76 2.68 -9.70 -24.91
N GLY A 77 1.99 -10.24 -23.91
CA GLY A 77 0.62 -10.75 -24.03
C GLY A 77 -0.49 -9.74 -23.69
N SER A 78 -0.15 -8.59 -23.09
CA SER A 78 -1.14 -7.65 -22.53
C SER A 78 -1.08 -6.24 -23.10
N LEU A 79 0.03 -5.89 -23.76
CA LEU A 79 0.19 -4.60 -24.42
C LEU A 79 -0.31 -4.67 -25.87
N ILE A 80 -1.54 -4.21 -26.10
CA ILE A 80 -2.03 -3.98 -27.46
C ILE A 80 -1.37 -2.69 -27.98
N ARG A 81 -0.41 -2.82 -28.89
CA ARG A 81 0.14 -1.66 -29.63
C ARG A 81 -0.82 -1.31 -30.77
N ARG A 82 -1.23 -0.06 -30.84
CA ARG A 82 -2.04 0.49 -31.94
C ARG A 82 -1.18 1.34 -32.84
#